data_AF-A0AAD8U942-F1
#
_entry.id   AF-A0AAD8U942-F1
#
_cell.length_a   1.000
_cell.length_b   1.000
_cell.length_c   1.000
_cell.angle_alpha   90.00
_cell.angle_beta   90.00
_cell.angle_gamma   90.00
#
_symmetry.space_group_name_H-M   'P 1'
#
loop_
_entity.id
_entity.type
_entity.pdbx_description
1 polymer ?
#
loop_
_entity_poly.entity_id
_entity_poly.type
_entity_poly.pdbx_seq_one_letter_code
_entity_poly.pdbx_strand_id
1 'polypeptide(L)'
;MERLVQNSTLLIAAGLETTATLLTATSFLLLSNPEAYQKVVEEVRSSFSDPSDITLLSVNKLSYMLACLDEALRVFPVVPSWLPRRVTHGSAIIDGNIVPEGCLVATWQWAMYHNELNFTKPLEYHPERFLGDPRFAKDRLDAFQPFSMGHADSYKLAEPNLSFRAPRLLRFRANTWLQFEVLGLKRPFVQL
;
A
#
# COMPACT_ATOMS: atom_id res chain seq x y z
N MET A 1 11.94 30.97 4.38
CA MET A 1 10.53 30.70 4.75
C MET A 1 9.81 29.92 3.66
N GLU A 2 9.94 30.31 2.38
CA GLU A 2 9.31 29.64 1.23
C GLU A 2 9.58 28.12 1.10
N ARG A 3 10.83 27.67 1.24
CA ARG A 3 11.17 26.23 1.21
C ARG A 3 10.49 25.41 2.31
N LEU A 4 10.30 25.99 3.50
CA LEU A 4 9.61 25.32 4.60
C LEU A 4 8.13 25.14 4.28
N VAL A 5 7.50 26.16 3.67
CA VAL A 5 6.11 26.09 3.23
C VAL A 5 5.95 25.03 2.13
N GLN A 6 6.80 25.06 1.09
CA GLN A 6 6.78 24.08 0.00
C GLN A 6 6.97 22.64 0.51
N ASN A 7 7.97 22.41 1.36
CA ASN A 7 8.21 21.08 1.93
C ASN A 7 7.04 20.63 2.83
N SER A 8 6.44 21.54 3.60
CA SER A 8 5.30 21.20 4.46
C SER A 8 4.08 20.82 3.63
N THR A 9 3.76 21.58 2.58
CA THR A 9 2.67 21.25 1.66
C THR A 9 2.88 19.87 1.01
N LEU A 10 4.11 19.58 0.58
CA LEU A 10 4.44 18.28 0.00
C LEU A 10 4.24 17.12 0.99
N LEU A 11 4.71 17.27 2.23
CA LEU A 11 4.57 16.24 3.27
C LEU A 11 3.10 15.99 3.64
N ILE A 12 2.30 17.06 3.74
CA ILE A 12 0.87 16.96 4.03
C ILE A 12 0.16 16.21 2.90
N ALA A 13 0.35 16.64 1.65
CA ALA A 13 -0.28 16.00 0.50
C ALA A 13 0.14 14.53 0.36
N ALA A 14 1.44 14.25 0.43
CA ALA A 14 1.99 12.91 0.26
C ALA A 14 1.52 11.91 1.33
N GLY A 15 1.35 12.34 2.58
CA GLY A 15 0.94 11.46 3.68
C GLY A 15 -0.58 11.36 3.88
N LEU A 16 -1.33 12.42 3.61
CA LEU A 16 -2.76 12.49 3.90
C LEU A 16 -3.58 11.78 2.83
N GLU A 17 -3.51 12.26 1.59
CA GLU A 17 -4.38 11.82 0.49
C GLU A 17 -4.11 10.36 0.15
N THR A 18 -2.83 9.97 0.12
CA THR A 18 -2.46 8.59 -0.26
C THR A 18 -3.00 7.56 0.73
N THR A 19 -2.88 7.86 2.03
CA THR A 19 -3.36 6.97 3.10
C THR A 19 -4.90 6.93 3.13
N ALA A 20 -5.56 8.08 2.96
CA ALA A 20 -7.03 8.15 2.95
C ALA A 20 -7.62 7.35 1.79
N THR A 21 -7.03 7.44 0.60
CA THR A 21 -7.45 6.67 -0.57
C THR A 21 -7.25 5.17 -0.37
N LEU A 22 -6.11 4.74 0.19
CA LEU A 22 -5.89 3.32 0.48
C LEU A 22 -6.91 2.76 1.47
N LEU A 23 -7.18 3.46 2.57
CA LEU A 23 -8.15 3.00 3.55
C LEU A 23 -9.55 2.91 2.93
N THR A 24 -9.95 3.92 2.16
CA THR A 24 -11.22 3.93 1.44
C THR A 24 -11.32 2.76 0.46
N ALA A 25 -10.29 2.52 -0.33
CA ALA A 25 -10.24 1.42 -1.29
C ALA A 25 -10.29 0.06 -0.59
N THR A 26 -9.57 -0.10 0.53
CA THR A 26 -9.58 -1.33 1.33
C THR A 26 -10.96 -1.60 1.90
N SER A 27 -11.62 -0.60 2.49
CA SER A 27 -12.99 -0.72 2.98
C SER A 27 -13.95 -1.13 1.88
N PHE A 28 -13.89 -0.47 0.72
CA PHE A 28 -14.73 -0.80 -0.43
C PHE A 28 -14.53 -2.24 -0.92
N LEU A 29 -13.26 -2.67 -1.05
CA LEU A 29 -12.91 -4.01 -1.51
C LEU A 29 -13.33 -5.09 -0.50
N LEU A 30 -13.15 -4.86 0.80
CA LEU A 30 -13.61 -5.79 1.83
C LEU A 30 -15.14 -5.91 1.85
N LEU A 31 -15.86 -4.78 1.81
CA LEU A 31 -17.33 -4.79 1.78
C LEU A 31 -17.88 -5.44 0.50
N SER A 32 -17.15 -5.37 -0.61
CA SER A 32 -17.51 -6.03 -1.87
C SER A 32 -17.14 -7.52 -1.92
N ASN A 33 -16.29 -8.00 -0.99
CA ASN A 33 -15.81 -9.38 -0.93
C ASN A 33 -16.10 -9.98 0.47
N PRO A 34 -17.32 -10.51 0.71
CA PRO A 34 -17.74 -10.98 2.03
C PRO A 34 -16.84 -12.04 2.66
N GLU A 35 -16.24 -12.93 1.86
CA GLU A 35 -15.32 -13.95 2.34
C GLU A 35 -14.05 -13.32 2.94
N ALA A 36 -13.43 -12.37 2.23
CA ALA A 36 -12.26 -11.67 2.72
C ALA A 36 -12.58 -10.82 3.95
N TYR A 37 -13.73 -10.16 3.98
CA TYR A 37 -14.21 -9.42 5.15
C TYR A 37 -14.34 -10.33 6.37
N GLN A 38 -14.97 -11.50 6.24
CA GLN A 38 -15.13 -12.44 7.36
C GLN A 38 -13.77 -12.89 7.91
N LYS A 39 -12.81 -13.24 7.05
CA LYS A 39 -11.45 -13.62 7.47
C LYS A 39 -10.72 -12.52 8.22
N VAL A 40 -10.78 -11.27 7.74
CA VAL A 40 -10.18 -10.11 8.46
C VAL A 40 -10.84 -9.92 9.82
N VAL A 41 -12.18 -9.97 9.87
CA VAL A 41 -12.92 -9.77 11.12
C VAL A 41 -12.57 -10.87 12.12
N GLU A 42 -12.48 -12.12 11.68
CA GLU A 42 -12.07 -13.24 12.52
C GLU A 42 -10.63 -13.08 13.03
N GLU A 43 -9.67 -12.73 12.15
CA GLU A 43 -8.27 -12.50 12.53
C GLU A 43 -8.17 -11.39 13.58
N VAL A 44 -8.86 -10.26 13.37
CA VAL A 44 -8.83 -9.12 14.30
C VAL A 44 -9.48 -9.50 15.64
N ARG A 45 -10.68 -10.08 15.62
CA ARG A 45 -11.43 -10.36 16.85
C ARG A 45 -10.82 -11.48 17.69
N SER A 46 -10.11 -12.42 17.06
CA SER A 46 -9.39 -13.47 17.77
C SER A 46 -8.03 -13.02 18.30
N SER A 47 -7.44 -11.96 17.73
CA SER A 47 -6.10 -11.48 18.11
C SER A 47 -6.08 -10.56 19.33
N PHE A 48 -7.20 -9.92 19.68
CA PHE A 48 -7.27 -8.94 20.77
C PHE A 48 -8.42 -9.23 21.72
N SER A 49 -8.11 -9.33 23.01
CA SER A 49 -9.12 -9.50 24.06
C SER A 49 -9.53 -8.15 24.66
N ASP A 50 -8.61 -7.19 24.72
CA ASP A 50 -8.87 -5.83 25.21
C ASP A 50 -8.45 -4.77 24.17
N PRO A 51 -9.18 -3.64 24.04
CA PRO A 51 -8.78 -2.54 23.16
C PRO A 51 -7.38 -1.96 23.44
N SER A 52 -6.87 -2.06 24.67
CA SER A 52 -5.53 -1.63 25.06
C SER A 52 -4.41 -2.51 24.49
N ASP A 53 -4.72 -3.75 24.08
CA ASP A 53 -3.77 -4.65 23.42
C ASP A 53 -3.41 -4.16 22.00
N ILE A 54 -4.25 -3.31 21.41
CA ILE A 54 -4.12 -2.81 20.04
C ILE A 54 -3.04 -1.72 19.99
N THR A 55 -1.81 -2.21 19.83
CA THR A 55 -0.59 -1.40 19.66
C THR A 55 -0.03 -1.54 18.25
N LEU A 56 0.83 -0.62 17.83
CA LEU A 56 1.50 -0.67 16.52
C LEU A 56 2.25 -2.00 16.29
N LEU A 57 2.85 -2.56 17.33
CA LEU A 57 3.56 -3.85 17.24
C LEU A 57 2.60 -5.03 17.11
N SER A 58 1.44 -4.95 17.75
CA SER A 58 0.46 -6.03 17.74
C SER A 58 -0.27 -6.13 16.39
N VAL A 59 -0.66 -5.00 15.79
CA VAL A 59 -1.32 -4.97 14.48
C VAL A 59 -0.39 -5.42 13.36
N ASN A 60 0.93 -5.37 13.56
CA ASN A 60 1.91 -5.93 12.63
C ASN A 60 1.87 -7.46 12.53
N LYS A 61 1.20 -8.13 13.45
CA LYS A 61 1.05 -9.60 13.46
C LYS A 61 -0.18 -10.08 12.69
N LEU A 62 -1.08 -9.17 12.30
CA LEU A 62 -2.31 -9.47 11.57
C LEU A 62 -1.99 -9.71 10.09
N SER A 63 -1.51 -10.91 9.79
CA SER A 63 -1.01 -11.29 8.47
C SER A 63 -2.03 -11.12 7.35
N TYR A 64 -3.29 -11.50 7.59
CA TYR A 64 -4.36 -11.43 6.62
C TYR A 64 -4.82 -9.99 6.39
N MET A 65 -4.97 -9.21 7.46
CA MET A 65 -5.25 -7.77 7.36
C MET A 65 -4.17 -7.04 6.54
N LEU A 66 -2.90 -7.36 6.77
CA LEU A 66 -1.79 -6.77 6.01
C LEU A 66 -1.84 -7.19 4.54
N ALA A 67 -2.15 -8.46 4.26
CA ALA A 67 -2.36 -8.94 2.90
C ALA A 67 -3.53 -8.25 2.20
N CYS A 68 -4.60 -7.92 2.93
CA CYS A 68 -5.72 -7.14 2.40
C CYS A 68 -5.33 -5.73 1.98
N LEU A 69 -4.46 -5.06 2.75
CA LEU A 69 -3.92 -3.74 2.40
C LEU A 69 -3.00 -3.80 1.17
N ASP A 70 -2.13 -4.81 1.11
CA ASP A 70 -1.23 -5.01 -0.03
C ASP A 70 -2.03 -5.30 -1.32
N GLU A 71 -3.04 -6.17 -1.25
CA GLU A 71 -3.91 -6.45 -2.40
C GLU A 71 -4.77 -5.25 -2.78
N ALA A 72 -5.20 -4.43 -1.82
CA ALA A 72 -5.93 -3.20 -2.11
C ALA A 72 -5.04 -2.20 -2.88
N LEU A 73 -3.77 -2.07 -2.52
CA LEU A 73 -2.80 -1.28 -3.28
C LEU A 73 -2.52 -1.83 -4.68
N ARG A 74 -2.65 -3.16 -4.87
CA ARG A 74 -2.44 -3.79 -6.18
C ARG A 74 -3.63 -3.55 -7.11
N VAL A 75 -4.85 -3.79 -6.62
CA VAL A 75 -6.10 -3.60 -7.38
C VAL A 75 -6.40 -2.12 -7.59
N PHE A 76 -6.16 -1.30 -6.56
CA PHE A 76 -6.41 0.13 -6.58
C PHE A 76 -5.15 0.91 -6.19
N PRO A 77 -4.14 0.99 -7.08
CA PRO A 77 -2.94 1.77 -6.81
C PRO A 77 -3.30 3.25 -6.68
N VAL A 78 -2.95 3.82 -5.52
CA VAL A 78 -3.28 5.20 -5.16
C VAL A 78 -2.56 6.22 -6.04
N VAL A 79 -1.39 5.85 -6.58
CA VAL A 79 -0.65 6.62 -7.57
C VAL A 79 -0.56 5.76 -8.85
N PRO A 80 -1.67 5.60 -9.59
CA PRO A 80 -1.75 4.62 -10.69
C PRO A 80 -0.78 4.91 -11.84
N SER A 81 -0.26 6.15 -11.90
CA SER A 81 0.55 6.68 -12.99
C SER A 81 1.79 7.48 -12.52
N TRP A 82 2.80 7.51 -13.40
CA TRP A 82 3.80 8.57 -13.61
C TRP A 82 4.41 9.25 -12.37
N LEU A 83 5.37 8.57 -11.73
CA LEU A 83 6.43 9.21 -10.95
C LEU A 83 7.71 9.31 -11.81
N PRO A 84 7.89 10.40 -12.58
CA PRO A 84 8.96 10.47 -13.56
C PRO A 84 10.34 10.51 -12.90
N ARG A 85 11.26 9.81 -13.54
CA ARG A 85 12.71 9.91 -13.32
C ARG A 85 13.30 10.60 -14.53
N ARG A 86 14.24 11.51 -14.28
CA ARG A 86 15.00 12.16 -15.35
C ARG A 86 16.31 11.41 -15.56
N VAL A 87 16.65 11.12 -16.82
CA VAL A 87 17.99 10.64 -17.17
C VAL A 87 18.97 11.80 -17.03
N THR A 88 20.00 11.64 -16.18
CA THR A 88 20.90 12.74 -15.77
C THR A 88 22.38 12.53 -16.12
N HIS A 89 22.78 11.35 -16.60
CA HIS A 89 24.19 11.01 -16.83
C HIS A 89 24.37 10.45 -18.26
N GLY A 90 24.24 11.30 -19.28
CA GLY A 90 24.23 10.86 -20.68
C GLY A 90 22.98 10.05 -21.02
N SER A 91 23.13 8.94 -21.74
CA SER A 91 22.01 8.07 -22.12
C SER A 91 21.82 6.89 -21.17
N ALA A 92 20.57 6.50 -20.91
CA ALA A 92 20.22 5.23 -20.27
C ALA A 92 19.86 4.18 -21.32
N ILE A 93 20.11 2.91 -21.05
CA ILE A 93 19.58 1.80 -21.86
C ILE A 93 18.40 1.18 -21.12
N ILE A 94 17.22 1.21 -21.73
CA ILE A 94 15.97 0.68 -21.16
C ILE A 94 15.35 -0.28 -22.17
N ASP A 95 15.21 -1.54 -21.78
CA ASP A 95 14.69 -2.60 -22.66
C ASP A 95 15.42 -2.67 -24.02
N GLY A 96 16.76 -2.54 -23.97
CA GLY A 96 17.61 -2.51 -25.17
C GLY A 96 17.60 -1.20 -25.97
N ASN A 97 16.76 -0.22 -25.59
CA ASN A 97 16.64 1.06 -26.28
C ASN A 97 17.46 2.16 -25.60
N ILE A 98 18.12 3.00 -26.39
CA ILE A 98 18.85 4.17 -25.90
C ILE A 98 17.87 5.30 -25.60
N VAL A 99 17.83 5.72 -24.35
CA VAL A 99 17.03 6.85 -23.85
C VAL A 99 17.98 8.03 -23.59
N PRO A 100 17.85 9.15 -24.32
CA PRO A 100 18.73 10.30 -24.18
C PRO A 100 18.69 10.98 -22.80
N GLU A 101 19.71 11.76 -22.52
CA GLU A 101 19.76 12.63 -21.34
C GLU A 101 18.58 13.61 -21.36
N GLY A 102 18.04 13.92 -20.18
CA GLY A 102 16.93 14.85 -20.02
C GLY A 102 15.55 14.24 -20.27
N CYS A 103 15.45 13.05 -20.88
CA CYS A 103 14.18 12.33 -21.01
C CYS A 103 13.60 11.97 -19.64
N LEU A 104 12.27 12.03 -19.56
CA LEU A 104 11.51 11.57 -18.40
C LEU A 104 11.05 10.12 -18.66
N VAL A 105 11.30 9.25 -17.70
CA VAL A 105 10.92 7.84 -17.72
C VAL A 105 10.10 7.56 -16.48
N ALA A 106 8.95 6.89 -16.62
CA ALA A 106 8.20 6.41 -15.47
C ALA A 106 7.61 5.03 -15.75
N THR A 107 7.25 4.36 -14.66
CA THR A 107 6.51 3.10 -14.69
C THR A 107 5.04 3.36 -14.43
N TRP A 108 4.19 2.62 -15.14
CA TRP A 108 2.74 2.69 -14.98
C TRP A 108 2.28 1.57 -14.05
N GLN A 109 2.09 1.90 -12.76
CA GLN A 109 1.70 0.92 -11.75
C GLN A 109 0.40 0.20 -12.11
N TRP A 110 -0.62 0.94 -12.55
CA TRP A 110 -1.90 0.33 -12.94
C TRP A 110 -1.72 -0.75 -14.02
N ALA A 111 -0.98 -0.43 -15.08
CA ALA A 111 -0.72 -1.38 -16.16
C ALA A 111 0.08 -2.59 -15.69
N MET A 112 1.10 -2.38 -14.85
CA MET A 112 1.92 -3.47 -14.32
C MET A 112 1.12 -4.43 -13.42
N TYR A 113 0.26 -3.87 -12.55
CA TYR A 113 -0.51 -4.62 -11.56
C TYR A 113 -1.70 -5.37 -12.16
N HIS A 114 -2.21 -4.87 -13.29
CA HIS A 114 -3.34 -5.48 -13.98
C HIS A 114 -2.95 -6.34 -15.18
N ASN A 115 -1.65 -6.58 -15.39
CA ASN A 115 -1.16 -7.41 -16.49
C ASN A 115 -1.16 -8.91 -16.10
N GLU A 116 -1.83 -9.74 -16.90
CA GLU A 116 -1.89 -11.20 -16.73
C GLU A 116 -0.52 -11.89 -16.84
N LEU A 117 0.46 -11.25 -17.48
CA LEU A 117 1.85 -11.72 -17.50
C LEU A 117 2.53 -11.66 -16.13
N ASN A 118 2.04 -10.79 -15.24
CA ASN A 118 2.59 -10.60 -13.90
C ASN A 118 1.69 -11.22 -12.82
N PHE A 119 0.36 -11.12 -12.95
CA PHE A 119 -0.57 -11.52 -11.90
C PHE A 119 -1.68 -12.40 -12.44
N THR A 120 -1.94 -13.51 -11.76
CA THR A 120 -3.06 -14.41 -12.02
C THR A 120 -4.34 -13.75 -11.55
N LYS A 121 -5.38 -13.72 -12.41
CA LYS A 121 -6.66 -13.03 -12.13
C LYS A 121 -6.43 -11.58 -11.66
N PRO A 122 -5.77 -10.76 -12.47
CA PRO A 122 -5.27 -9.45 -12.04
C PRO A 122 -6.39 -8.46 -11.66
N LEU A 123 -7.59 -8.63 -12.22
CA LEU A 123 -8.73 -7.75 -11.96
C LEU A 123 -9.54 -8.16 -10.71
N GLU A 124 -9.28 -9.34 -10.15
CA GLU A 124 -9.97 -9.85 -8.96
C GLU A 124 -9.19 -9.50 -7.68
N TYR A 125 -9.90 -9.35 -6.56
CA TYR A 125 -9.33 -9.06 -5.25
C TYR A 125 -9.08 -10.34 -4.45
N HIS A 126 -7.81 -10.75 -4.32
CA HIS A 126 -7.39 -11.96 -3.59
C HIS A 126 -6.23 -11.67 -2.62
N PRO A 127 -6.51 -11.33 -1.36
CA PRO A 127 -5.47 -11.13 -0.34
C PRO A 127 -4.54 -12.34 -0.16
N GLU A 128 -5.06 -13.55 -0.39
CA GLU A 128 -4.33 -14.82 -0.26
C GLU A 128 -3.05 -14.88 -1.12
N ARG A 129 -2.98 -14.06 -2.18
CA ARG A 129 -1.80 -13.87 -3.02
C ARG A 129 -0.55 -13.51 -2.22
N PHE A 130 -0.68 -12.66 -1.20
CA PHE A 130 0.45 -12.24 -0.36
C PHE A 130 0.78 -13.20 0.77
N LEU A 131 -0.03 -14.26 0.94
CA LEU A 131 0.11 -15.28 1.98
C LEU A 131 0.69 -16.60 1.45
N GLY A 132 1.09 -16.65 0.17
CA GLY A 132 1.73 -17.83 -0.42
C GLY A 132 0.75 -18.91 -0.87
N ASP A 133 -0.50 -18.54 -1.16
CA ASP A 133 -1.49 -19.48 -1.68
C ASP A 133 -1.03 -20.08 -3.04
N PRO A 134 -1.06 -21.42 -3.21
CA PRO A 134 -0.63 -22.08 -4.44
C PRO A 134 -1.33 -21.58 -5.72
N ARG A 135 -2.56 -21.06 -5.60
CA ARG A 135 -3.32 -20.48 -6.73
C ARG A 135 -2.58 -19.33 -7.39
N PHE A 136 -1.75 -18.61 -6.64
CA PHE A 136 -1.03 -17.42 -7.07
C PHE A 136 0.49 -17.62 -7.11
N ALA A 137 0.98 -18.86 -7.03
CA ALA A 137 2.41 -19.16 -7.00
C ALA A 137 3.19 -18.71 -8.25
N LYS A 138 2.49 -18.44 -9.36
CA LYS A 138 3.07 -17.93 -10.61
C LYS A 138 3.17 -16.41 -10.65
N ASP A 139 2.62 -15.71 -9.65
CA ASP A 139 2.57 -14.26 -9.65
C ASP A 139 3.94 -13.65 -9.37
N ARG A 140 4.23 -12.58 -10.11
CA ARG A 140 5.45 -11.78 -9.99
C ARG A 140 5.24 -10.71 -8.95
N LEU A 141 5.38 -11.09 -7.68
CA LEU A 141 5.26 -10.16 -6.54
C LEU A 141 6.36 -9.07 -6.55
N ASP A 142 7.47 -9.28 -7.24
CA ASP A 142 8.50 -8.27 -7.49
C ASP A 142 8.02 -7.10 -8.35
N ALA A 143 7.01 -7.32 -9.20
CA ALA A 143 6.37 -6.27 -9.98
C ALA A 143 5.49 -5.35 -9.12
N PHE A 144 5.09 -5.78 -7.91
CA PHE A 144 4.31 -4.97 -6.98
C PHE A 144 5.21 -3.99 -6.21
N GLN A 145 5.27 -2.74 -6.66
CA GLN A 145 6.12 -1.69 -6.10
C GLN A 145 5.33 -0.40 -5.81
N PRO A 146 4.34 -0.43 -4.89
CA PRO A 146 3.43 0.70 -4.66
C PRO A 146 4.15 1.97 -4.21
N PHE A 147 5.37 1.83 -3.68
CA PHE A 147 6.16 2.92 -3.11
C PHE A 147 7.42 3.26 -3.91
N SER A 148 7.47 2.80 -5.17
CA SER A 148 8.63 2.87 -6.06
C SER A 148 9.83 2.05 -5.57
N MET A 149 10.93 2.09 -6.31
CA MET A 149 12.20 1.45 -5.95
C MET A 149 13.39 2.35 -6.33
N GLY A 150 14.55 2.07 -5.73
CA GLY A 150 15.82 2.73 -6.07
C GLY A 150 16.09 4.00 -5.27
N HIS A 151 16.69 5.02 -5.89
CA HIS A 151 17.09 6.26 -5.22
C HIS A 151 15.92 7.12 -4.73
N ALA A 152 14.75 6.94 -5.34
CA ALA A 152 13.55 7.69 -5.01
C ALA A 152 12.42 6.75 -4.54
N ASP A 153 12.85 5.65 -3.92
CA ASP A 153 12.04 4.86 -3.01
C ASP A 153 11.63 5.72 -1.81
N SER A 154 10.34 5.80 -1.54
CA SER A 154 9.79 6.55 -0.41
C SER A 154 10.16 5.95 0.96
N TYR A 155 10.68 4.73 1.00
CA TYR A 155 11.13 4.05 2.24
C TYR A 155 12.53 4.42 2.69
N LYS A 156 13.42 4.87 1.79
CA LYS A 156 14.82 5.18 2.16
C LYS A 156 14.95 6.31 3.18
N LEU A 157 13.92 7.14 3.32
CA LEU A 157 13.85 8.19 4.34
C LEU A 157 13.36 7.68 5.71
N ALA A 158 12.80 6.46 5.77
CA ALA A 158 12.26 5.89 7.00
C ALA A 158 13.29 5.06 7.76
N GLU A 159 14.04 4.12 7.13
CA GLU A 159 15.22 3.45 7.73
C GLU A 159 16.15 2.85 6.64
N PRO A 160 17.50 2.91 6.76
CA PRO A 160 18.42 2.57 5.66
C PRO A 160 18.58 1.07 5.30
N ASN A 161 18.10 0.13 6.12
CA ASN A 161 18.53 -1.28 6.06
C ASN A 161 17.42 -2.34 5.89
N LEU A 162 16.18 -1.97 5.54
CA LEU A 162 15.09 -2.94 5.38
C LEU A 162 14.62 -3.01 3.93
N SER A 163 15.06 -4.03 3.20
CA SER A 163 14.64 -4.35 1.83
C SER A 163 13.34 -5.15 1.74
N PHE A 164 12.52 -5.23 2.80
CA PHE A 164 11.31 -6.06 2.77
C PHE A 164 10.08 -5.37 3.37
N ARG A 165 9.05 -5.27 2.52
CA ARG A 165 7.60 -5.17 2.78
C ARG A 165 7.09 -4.07 3.73
N ALA A 166 6.48 -3.04 3.10
CA ALA A 166 5.44 -2.12 3.56
C ALA A 166 5.68 -1.28 4.85
N PRO A 167 5.43 0.06 4.83
CA PRO A 167 5.85 0.96 5.89
C PRO A 167 4.92 0.93 7.10
N ARG A 168 5.50 1.09 8.29
CA ARG A 168 4.86 1.15 9.61
C ARG A 168 3.83 2.29 9.79
N LEU A 169 3.84 3.31 8.92
CA LEU A 169 2.96 4.49 9.02
C LEU A 169 1.53 4.24 8.49
N LEU A 170 1.38 3.44 7.43
CA LEU A 170 0.05 3.01 6.96
C LEU A 170 -0.66 2.15 8.01
N ARG A 171 0.15 1.40 8.78
CA ARG A 171 -0.29 0.54 9.88
C ARG A 171 -0.72 1.33 11.11
N PHE A 172 -0.26 2.58 11.27
CA PHE A 172 -0.70 3.47 12.35
C PHE A 172 -2.14 3.96 12.16
N ARG A 173 -2.58 4.26 10.92
CA ARG A 173 -3.97 4.68 10.65
C ARG A 173 -4.97 3.52 10.52
N ALA A 174 -4.50 2.30 10.28
CA ALA A 174 -5.30 1.09 10.44
C ALA A 174 -5.81 0.93 11.89
N ASN A 175 -5.12 1.49 12.89
CA ASN A 175 -5.55 1.47 14.30
C ASN A 175 -6.87 2.23 14.53
N THR A 176 -7.05 3.39 13.89
CA THR A 176 -8.33 4.12 13.93
C THR A 176 -9.44 3.36 13.19
N TRP A 177 -9.12 2.72 12.07
CA TRP A 177 -10.09 1.93 11.29
C TRP A 177 -10.57 0.68 12.05
N LEU A 178 -9.66 -0.03 12.74
CA LEU A 178 -9.96 -1.16 13.63
C LEU A 178 -10.98 -0.78 14.72
N GLN A 179 -10.85 0.42 15.30
CA GLN A 179 -11.73 0.88 16.37
C GLN A 179 -13.15 1.25 15.90
N PHE A 180 -13.29 1.86 14.72
CA PHE A 180 -14.60 2.37 14.28
C PHE A 180 -15.48 1.33 13.58
N GLU A 181 -14.92 0.44 12.75
CA GLU A 181 -15.74 -0.39 11.84
C GLU A 181 -15.70 -1.90 12.17
N VAL A 182 -14.56 -2.42 12.65
CA VAL A 182 -14.40 -3.86 12.96
C VAL A 182 -14.80 -4.22 14.40
N LEU A 183 -14.46 -3.34 15.35
CA LEU A 183 -14.71 -3.55 16.79
C LEU A 183 -16.08 -3.04 17.25
N GLY A 184 -16.83 -2.33 16.41
CA GLY A 184 -18.17 -1.83 16.75
C GLY A 184 -18.20 -0.92 17.99
N LEU A 185 -17.07 -0.32 18.37
CA LEU A 185 -16.97 0.55 19.54
C LEU A 185 -17.64 1.88 19.22
N LYS A 186 -18.94 1.98 19.52
CA LYS A 186 -19.64 3.25 19.67
C LYS A 186 -18.95 4.07 20.76
N ARG A 187 -18.03 4.96 20.40
CA ARG A 187 -17.74 6.11 21.28
C ARG A 187 -18.85 7.14 21.07
N PRO A 188 -19.45 7.69 22.13
CA PRO A 188 -20.40 8.78 21.99
C PRO A 188 -19.68 9.93 21.31
N PHE A 189 -20.23 10.36 20.17
CA PHE A 189 -19.81 11.58 19.50
C PHE A 189 -19.99 12.70 20.53
N VAL A 190 -18.88 13.26 21.02
CA VAL A 190 -18.92 14.45 21.85
C VAL A 190 -19.51 15.54 20.98
N GLN A 191 -20.73 15.97 21.31
CA GLN A 191 -21.34 17.18 20.79
C GLN A 191 -20.40 18.35 21.12
N LEU A 192 -19.92 19.02 20.09
CA LEU A 192 -19.55 20.43 20.15
C LEU A 192 -20.66 21.22 19.44
#